data_AF-A0AAE3LFX6-F1
#
_entry.id   AF-A0AAE3LFX6-F1
#
_cell.length_a   1.000
_cell.length_b   1.000
_cell.length_c   1.000
_cell.angle_alpha   90.00
_cell.angle_beta   90.00
_cell.angle_gamma   90.00
#
_symmetry.space_group_name_H-M   'P 1'
#
loop_
_entity.id
_entity.type
_entity.pdbx_description
1 polymer ?
#
loop_
_entity_poly.entity_id
_entity_poly.type
_entity_poly.pdbx_seq_one_letter_code
_entity_poly.pdbx_strand_id
1 'polypeptide(L)'
;MPSVLADFTGRFSVAGSERDSPVEGRVLLGEEQLVLAANADDRETIPLTGVFDVASGNEAALVDPMPGTPVTIAYRSGSDRATAVVAAEKSAVEKFTGVLFKALLNGTPVSIKHPAKVGGRVLDAEFVGGLLSLKAGGVVFDTEEGPVTVPLSSIVDFDRGTRPVDGQERPAVVVVHMDNGQALTTVAATDASRELSLLGRYLRRTYDDVLESLQDLSLSERETEALAALYSTGDGISLSSVIDADSQAVRRILHALHEKGLVKSGDNSPVLTARGQIVVNQYLERVNE
;
A
#
# COMPACT_ATOMS: atom_id res chain seq x y z
N MET A 1 25.42 20.04 5.69
CA MET A 1 24.40 19.77 6.73
C MET A 1 23.62 18.57 6.28
N PRO A 2 23.38 17.54 7.11
CA PRO A 2 22.47 16.47 6.71
C PRO A 2 21.11 17.10 6.35
N SER A 3 20.53 16.67 5.23
CA SER A 3 19.24 17.21 4.80
C SER A 3 18.16 16.79 5.80
N VAL A 4 17.24 17.70 6.12
CA VAL A 4 16.09 17.41 6.98
C VAL A 4 14.91 17.07 6.07
N LEU A 5 14.41 15.85 6.19
CA LEU A 5 13.30 15.33 5.40
C LEU A 5 11.94 15.65 6.05
N ALA A 6 11.88 15.66 7.39
CA ALA A 6 10.71 16.08 8.15
C ALA A 6 11.12 16.68 9.50
N ASP A 7 10.34 17.64 9.97
CA ASP A 7 10.56 18.36 11.22
C ASP A 7 9.23 18.89 11.76
N PHE A 8 8.81 18.38 12.92
CA PHE A 8 7.57 18.80 13.56
C PHE A 8 7.60 18.55 15.07
N THR A 9 6.71 19.23 15.80
CA THR A 9 6.47 18.95 17.21
C THR A 9 5.43 17.84 17.34
N GLY A 10 5.69 16.89 18.24
CA GLY A 10 4.76 15.81 18.56
C GLY A 10 5.00 15.28 19.96
N ARG A 11 4.27 14.22 20.31
CA ARG A 11 4.52 13.43 21.51
C ARG A 11 5.14 12.10 21.14
N PHE A 12 6.02 11.59 21.98
CA PHE A 12 6.60 10.29 21.75
C PHE A 12 6.94 9.56 23.05
N SER A 13 7.03 8.24 22.95
CA SER A 13 7.53 7.35 24.00
C SER A 13 8.45 6.32 23.37
N VAL A 14 9.45 5.87 24.13
CA VAL A 14 10.41 4.86 23.69
C VAL A 14 10.41 3.74 24.72
N ALA A 15 10.03 2.53 24.29
CA ALA A 15 10.00 1.36 25.15
C ALA A 15 11.40 1.02 25.66
N GLY A 16 11.54 0.83 26.98
CA GLY A 16 12.83 0.56 27.64
C GLY A 16 13.68 1.81 27.89
N SER A 17 13.21 3.01 27.55
CA SER A 17 13.81 4.25 28.06
C SER A 17 13.46 4.43 29.54
N GLU A 18 14.23 5.25 30.27
CA GLU A 18 13.93 5.58 31.69
C GLU A 18 12.59 6.33 31.88
N ARG A 19 11.82 6.54 30.80
CA ARG A 19 10.56 7.27 30.77
C ARG A 19 9.38 6.32 30.68
N ASP A 20 8.62 6.25 31.76
CA ASP A 20 7.35 5.51 31.82
C ASP A 20 6.16 6.26 31.19
N SER A 21 6.34 7.49 30.68
CA SER A 21 5.25 8.30 30.12
C SER A 21 5.61 9.04 28.82
N PRO A 22 4.62 9.28 27.94
CA PRO A 22 4.74 10.14 26.76
C PRO A 22 5.34 11.52 27.07
N VAL A 23 6.30 11.97 26.27
CA VAL A 23 6.89 13.32 26.36
C VAL A 23 6.59 14.13 25.10
N GLU A 24 6.44 15.44 25.25
CA GLU A 24 6.36 16.36 24.12
C GLU A 24 7.76 16.77 23.66
N GLY A 25 7.97 16.88 22.35
CA GLY A 25 9.27 17.22 21.80
C GLY A 25 9.26 17.35 20.28
N ARG A 26 10.45 17.52 19.72
CA ARG A 26 10.67 17.68 18.28
C ARG A 26 11.02 16.33 17.65
N VAL A 27 10.33 16.00 16.56
CA VAL A 27 10.57 14.81 15.74
C VAL A 27 11.28 15.24 14.48
N LEU A 28 12.51 14.77 14.29
CA LEU A 28 13.39 15.14 13.19
C LEU A 28 13.74 13.89 12.38
N LEU A 29 13.39 13.87 11.11
CA LEU A 29 13.79 12.82 10.18
C LEU A 29 14.85 13.36 9.23
N GLY A 30 16.04 12.77 9.28
CA GLY A 30 17.08 12.95 8.27
C GLY A 30 17.12 11.76 7.30
N GLU A 31 18.09 11.78 6.39
CA GLU A 31 18.31 10.69 5.41
C GLU A 31 18.79 9.37 6.05
N GLU A 32 19.48 9.44 7.19
CA GLU A 32 20.11 8.27 7.82
C GLU A 32 19.53 7.91 9.19
N GLN A 33 18.82 8.85 9.83
CA GLN A 33 18.36 8.69 11.21
C GLN A 33 17.08 9.47 11.49
N LEU A 34 16.29 8.94 12.41
CA LEU A 34 15.18 9.62 13.08
C LEU A 34 15.64 10.05 14.48
N VAL A 35 15.40 11.30 14.85
CA VAL A 35 15.72 11.85 16.17
C VAL A 35 14.44 12.30 16.86
N LEU A 36 14.25 11.82 18.09
CA LEU A 36 13.15 12.22 18.98
C LEU A 36 13.76 13.04 20.12
N ALA A 37 13.62 14.36 20.07
CA ALA A 37 14.28 15.27 21.01
C ALA A 37 13.24 15.92 21.94
N ALA A 38 13.28 15.55 23.23
CA ALA A 38 12.41 16.18 24.23
C ALA A 38 12.97 17.55 24.63
N ASN A 39 14.30 17.65 24.72
CA ASN A 39 15.04 18.90 24.91
C ASN A 39 16.47 18.73 24.37
N ALA A 40 17.36 19.69 24.64
CA ALA A 40 18.73 19.69 24.10
C ALA A 40 19.60 18.54 24.63
N ASP A 41 19.37 18.13 25.88
CA ASP A 41 20.18 17.12 26.58
C ASP A 41 19.55 15.72 26.54
N ASP A 42 18.31 15.64 26.07
CA ASP A 42 17.53 14.41 26.07
C ASP A 42 16.90 14.14 24.70
N ARG A 43 17.57 13.22 23.98
CA ARG A 43 17.21 12.81 22.63
C ARG A 43 17.44 11.31 22.42
N GLU A 44 16.51 10.66 21.75
CA GLU A 44 16.69 9.32 21.19
C GLU A 44 17.08 9.45 19.71
N THR A 45 18.10 8.70 19.28
CA THR A 45 18.56 8.70 17.89
C THR A 45 18.47 7.29 17.31
N ILE A 46 17.62 7.12 16.31
CA ILE A 46 17.26 5.84 15.69
C ILE A 46 17.85 5.79 14.28
N PRO A 47 18.88 4.96 14.02
CA PRO A 47 19.38 4.75 12.67
C PRO A 47 18.29 4.12 11.79
N LEU A 48 18.05 4.69 10.60
CA LEU A 48 17.01 4.18 9.69
C LEU A 48 17.31 2.75 9.21
N THR A 49 18.59 2.40 9.09
CA THR A 49 19.06 1.04 8.79
C THR A 49 18.64 0.02 9.86
N GLY A 50 18.39 0.47 11.09
CA GLY A 50 17.91 -0.36 12.20
C GLY A 50 16.40 -0.54 12.24
N VAL A 51 15.62 0.30 11.55
CA VAL A 51 14.15 0.24 11.53
C VAL A 51 13.70 -0.96 10.69
N PHE A 52 12.87 -1.82 11.25
CA PHE A 52 12.37 -3.02 10.56
C PHE A 52 10.85 -3.13 10.52
N ASP A 53 10.13 -2.28 11.26
CA ASP A 53 8.67 -2.20 11.17
C ASP A 53 8.17 -0.78 11.41
N VAL A 54 7.11 -0.40 10.70
CA VAL A 54 6.39 0.85 10.88
C VAL A 54 4.90 0.55 10.80
N ALA A 55 4.16 0.83 11.86
CA ALA A 55 2.74 0.53 11.97
C ALA A 55 1.94 1.76 12.42
N SER A 56 0.85 2.06 11.73
CA SER A 56 -0.10 3.11 12.12
C SER A 56 -1.25 2.48 12.91
N GLY A 57 -1.71 3.14 13.98
CA GLY A 57 -2.98 2.79 14.62
C GLY A 57 -2.98 1.53 15.52
N ASN A 58 -2.19 1.52 16.59
CA ASN A 58 -2.43 0.56 17.67
C ASN A 58 -2.73 1.29 18.99
N GLU A 59 -3.97 1.77 19.13
CA GLU A 59 -4.48 2.30 20.40
C GLU A 59 -4.44 1.23 21.52
N ALA A 60 -4.55 -0.06 21.17
CA ALA A 60 -4.60 -1.17 22.12
C ALA A 60 -3.23 -1.59 22.68
N ALA A 61 -2.11 -1.17 22.07
CA ALA A 61 -0.76 -1.47 22.56
C ALA A 61 -0.13 -0.31 23.37
N LEU A 62 -0.80 0.83 23.43
CA LEU A 62 -0.37 1.94 24.26
C LEU A 62 -0.91 1.70 25.67
N VAL A 63 0.01 1.40 26.61
CA VAL A 63 -0.30 1.31 28.04
C VAL A 63 -0.90 2.62 28.57
N ASP A 64 -0.65 3.73 27.88
CA ASP A 64 -1.16 5.05 28.21
C ASP A 64 -1.67 5.77 26.94
N PRO A 65 -2.96 6.18 26.86
CA PRO A 65 -3.51 6.84 25.69
C PRO A 65 -2.78 8.16 25.38
N MET A 66 -2.11 8.21 24.22
CA MET A 66 -1.40 9.40 23.75
C MET A 66 -2.32 10.23 22.84
N PRO A 67 -2.58 11.52 23.13
CA PRO A 67 -3.41 12.35 22.27
C PRO A 67 -2.81 12.51 20.87
N GLY A 68 -3.65 12.41 19.85
CA GLY A 68 -3.26 12.48 18.44
C GLY A 68 -3.32 11.11 17.75
N THR A 69 -2.79 11.05 16.53
CA THR A 69 -2.72 9.81 15.75
C THR A 69 -1.36 9.15 15.99
N PRO A 70 -1.29 7.92 16.52
CA PRO A 70 -0.01 7.28 16.79
C PRO A 70 0.56 6.56 15.56
N VAL A 71 1.89 6.60 15.43
CA VAL A 71 2.70 5.72 14.58
C VAL A 71 3.77 5.05 15.42
N THR A 72 3.86 3.74 15.30
CA THR A 72 4.81 2.87 16.01
C THR A 72 5.94 2.50 15.08
N ILE A 73 7.18 2.66 15.54
CA ILE A 73 8.41 2.41 14.80
C ILE A 73 9.22 1.38 15.60
N ALA A 74 9.37 0.17 15.06
CA ALA A 74 10.20 -0.86 15.67
C ALA A 74 11.59 -0.89 15.02
N TYR A 75 12.62 -0.91 15.85
CA TYR A 75 14.01 -0.81 15.41
C TYR A 75 14.94 -1.65 16.27
N ARG A 76 16.14 -1.90 15.75
CA ARG A 76 17.23 -2.54 16.50
C ARG A 76 18.04 -1.49 17.23
N SER A 77 18.29 -1.71 18.52
CA SER A 77 19.23 -0.94 19.34
C SER A 77 20.29 -1.91 19.86
N GLY A 78 21.46 -1.91 19.24
CA GLY A 78 22.48 -2.95 19.48
C GLY A 78 21.96 -4.34 19.08
N SER A 79 21.98 -5.29 20.03
CA SER A 79 21.41 -6.64 19.87
C SER A 79 19.91 -6.71 20.16
N ASP A 80 19.35 -5.67 20.78
CA ASP A 80 17.99 -5.68 21.29
C ASP A 80 17.00 -5.03 20.31
N ARG A 81 15.72 -5.35 20.51
CA ARG A 81 14.61 -4.71 19.81
C ARG A 81 14.01 -3.64 20.69
N ALA A 82 13.78 -2.46 20.11
CA ALA A 82 13.13 -1.34 20.75
C ALA A 82 11.96 -0.85 19.88
N THR A 83 11.06 -0.10 20.51
CA THR A 83 9.90 0.48 19.86
C THR A 83 9.76 1.92 20.30
N ALA A 84 9.63 2.83 19.33
CA ALA A 84 9.23 4.20 19.56
C ALA A 84 7.79 4.39 19.08
N VAL A 85 6.98 5.12 19.84
CA VAL A 85 5.68 5.60 19.38
C VAL A 85 5.76 7.11 19.24
N VAL A 86 5.29 7.63 18.12
CA VAL A 86 5.18 9.07 17.83
C VAL A 86 3.70 9.38 17.58
N ALA A 87 3.13 10.38 18.24
CA ALA A 87 1.79 10.87 17.98
C ALA A 87 1.79 12.38 17.74
N ALA A 88 1.00 12.80 16.76
CA ALA A 88 0.72 14.21 16.47
C ALA A 88 -0.64 14.31 15.76
N GLU A 89 -0.98 15.48 15.22
CA GLU A 89 -2.16 15.63 14.38
C GLU A 89 -2.11 14.68 13.18
N LYS A 90 -3.27 14.13 12.79
CA LYS A 90 -3.41 13.13 11.71
C LYS A 90 -2.64 13.51 10.45
N SER A 91 -2.79 14.75 9.97
CA SER A 91 -2.13 15.22 8.75
C SER A 91 -0.60 15.28 8.84
N ALA A 92 -0.05 15.56 10.04
CA ALA A 92 1.39 15.56 10.27
C ALA A 92 1.94 14.14 10.27
N VAL A 93 1.23 13.21 10.92
CA VAL A 93 1.59 11.79 11.02
C VAL A 93 1.53 11.12 9.65
N GLU A 94 0.49 11.39 8.85
CA GLU A 94 0.38 10.88 7.48
C GLU A 94 1.56 11.34 6.60
N LYS A 95 1.90 12.64 6.64
CA LYS A 95 3.05 13.20 5.91
C LYS A 95 4.35 12.59 6.39
N PHE A 96 4.59 12.58 7.70
CA PHE A 96 5.78 12.01 8.31
C PHE A 96 5.96 10.54 7.93
N THR A 97 4.91 9.73 8.05
CA THR A 97 4.97 8.31 7.74
C THR A 97 5.24 8.09 6.24
N GLY A 98 4.66 8.91 5.36
CA GLY A 98 4.96 8.88 3.93
C GLY A 98 6.44 9.19 3.61
N VAL A 99 7.03 10.18 4.29
CA VAL A 99 8.45 10.53 4.14
C VAL A 99 9.37 9.47 4.77
N LEU A 100 8.99 8.91 5.92
CA LEU A 100 9.72 7.83 6.58
C LEU A 100 9.82 6.59 5.69
N PHE A 101 8.72 6.13 5.10
CA PHE A 101 8.77 5.00 4.16
C PHE A 101 9.65 5.30 2.94
N LYS A 102 9.62 6.52 2.40
CA LYS A 102 10.51 6.93 1.30
C LYS A 102 11.98 6.84 1.73
N ALA A 103 12.32 7.36 2.91
CA ALA A 103 13.68 7.30 3.43
C ALA A 103 14.15 5.86 3.70
N LEU A 104 13.23 4.96 4.08
CA LEU A 104 13.52 3.55 4.36
C LEU A 104 13.65 2.67 3.10
N LEU A 105 12.94 3.00 2.02
CA LEU A 105 12.75 2.08 0.88
C LEU A 105 13.33 2.60 -0.44
N ASN A 106 13.46 3.92 -0.64
CA ASN A 106 13.95 4.44 -1.91
C ASN A 106 15.41 4.04 -2.15
N GLY A 107 15.71 3.60 -3.38
CA GLY A 107 17.03 3.10 -3.75
C GLY A 107 17.28 1.65 -3.34
N THR A 108 16.28 0.94 -2.78
CA THR A 108 16.41 -0.48 -2.48
C THR A 108 16.56 -1.28 -3.78
N PRO A 109 17.61 -2.11 -3.93
CA PRO A 109 17.71 -3.03 -5.05
C PRO A 109 16.60 -4.07 -5.02
N VAL A 110 15.97 -4.30 -6.18
CA VAL A 110 14.91 -5.29 -6.35
C VAL A 110 15.15 -6.16 -7.56
N SER A 111 14.63 -7.39 -7.51
CA SER A 111 14.37 -8.21 -8.68
C SER A 111 12.87 -8.13 -8.98
N ILE A 112 12.48 -7.65 -10.15
CA ILE A 112 11.08 -7.48 -10.55
C ILE A 112 10.73 -8.35 -11.76
N LYS A 113 9.58 -9.02 -11.70
CA LYS A 113 8.94 -9.69 -12.84
C LYS A 113 7.60 -9.00 -13.12
N HIS A 114 7.51 -8.31 -14.25
CA HIS A 114 6.33 -7.54 -14.62
C HIS A 114 6.07 -7.54 -16.14
N PRO A 115 4.84 -7.84 -16.59
CA PRO A 115 3.80 -8.53 -15.85
C PRO A 115 4.15 -10.02 -15.69
N ALA A 116 3.98 -10.57 -14.49
CA ALA A 116 4.05 -12.02 -14.24
C ALA A 116 2.77 -12.74 -14.72
N LYS A 117 1.62 -12.04 -14.69
CA LYS A 117 0.34 -12.52 -15.22
C LYS A 117 -0.45 -11.37 -15.84
N VAL A 118 -1.30 -11.69 -16.81
CA VAL A 118 -2.32 -10.79 -17.38
C VAL A 118 -3.67 -11.53 -17.37
N GLY A 119 -4.66 -11.00 -16.67
CA GLY A 119 -6.00 -11.60 -16.59
C GLY A 119 -5.97 -13.07 -16.12
N GLY A 120 -5.06 -13.41 -15.21
CA GLY A 120 -4.84 -14.77 -14.70
C GLY A 120 -3.91 -15.66 -15.54
N ARG A 121 -3.60 -15.29 -16.78
CA ARG A 121 -2.66 -16.02 -17.64
C ARG A 121 -1.23 -15.72 -17.23
N VAL A 122 -0.46 -16.75 -16.89
CA VAL A 122 0.97 -16.61 -16.55
C VAL A 122 1.76 -16.25 -17.80
N LEU A 123 2.67 -15.29 -17.66
CA LEU A 123 3.62 -14.91 -18.69
C LEU A 123 5.01 -15.44 -18.39
N ASP A 124 5.74 -15.71 -19.46
CA ASP A 124 7.14 -16.15 -19.43
C ASP A 124 8.10 -14.94 -19.40
N ALA A 125 7.82 -14.00 -18.49
CA ALA A 125 8.70 -12.87 -18.24
C ALA A 125 9.83 -13.27 -17.28
N GLU A 126 11.05 -12.83 -17.54
CA GLU A 126 12.17 -13.03 -16.62
C GLU A 126 12.15 -11.98 -15.50
N PHE A 127 12.92 -12.24 -14.44
CA PHE A 127 13.20 -11.21 -13.44
C PHE A 127 14.26 -10.26 -13.99
N VAL A 128 14.02 -8.96 -13.83
CA VAL A 128 14.98 -7.90 -14.16
C VAL A 128 15.37 -7.14 -12.88
N GLY A 129 16.61 -6.65 -12.84
CA GLY A 129 17.09 -5.82 -11.76
C GLY A 129 16.51 -4.40 -11.83
N GLY A 130 16.30 -3.77 -10.68
CA GLY A 130 15.89 -2.37 -10.62
C GLY A 130 16.06 -1.76 -9.23
N LEU A 131 15.70 -0.48 -9.14
CA LEU A 131 15.66 0.26 -7.88
C LEU A 131 14.22 0.62 -7.51
N LEU A 132 13.85 0.34 -6.27
CA LEU A 132 12.57 0.73 -5.70
C LEU A 132 12.54 2.25 -5.42
N SER A 133 11.46 2.89 -5.85
CA SER A 133 11.20 4.30 -5.64
C SER A 133 9.73 4.50 -5.26
N LEU A 134 9.46 4.99 -4.06
CA LEU A 134 8.10 5.41 -3.65
C LEU A 134 7.81 6.82 -4.17
N LYS A 135 6.75 6.95 -4.97
CA LYS A 135 6.25 8.23 -5.50
C LYS A 135 4.92 8.60 -4.86
N ALA A 136 4.41 9.79 -5.16
CA ALA A 136 3.08 10.18 -4.71
C ALA A 136 2.03 9.23 -5.32
N GLY A 137 1.39 8.41 -4.49
CA GLY A 137 0.32 7.51 -4.92
C GLY A 137 0.77 6.26 -5.68
N GLY A 138 2.04 5.88 -5.66
CA GLY A 138 2.53 4.74 -6.42
C GLY A 138 3.87 4.20 -5.97
N VAL A 139 4.11 2.93 -6.27
CA VAL A 139 5.41 2.27 -6.20
C VAL A 139 5.99 2.24 -7.61
N VAL A 140 7.23 2.71 -7.77
CA VAL A 140 7.96 2.68 -9.04
C VAL A 140 9.18 1.79 -8.88
N PHE A 141 9.45 0.99 -9.91
CA PHE A 141 10.64 0.20 -10.05
C PHE A 141 11.40 0.68 -11.27
N ASP A 142 12.52 1.36 -11.03
CA ASP A 142 13.38 1.89 -12.08
C ASP A 142 14.27 0.76 -12.60
N THR A 143 13.95 0.21 -13.78
CA THR A 143 14.70 -0.89 -14.43
C THR A 143 15.46 -0.38 -15.66
N GLU A 144 16.38 -1.19 -16.19
CA GLU A 144 17.10 -0.87 -17.43
C GLU A 144 16.17 -0.77 -18.66
N GLU A 145 15.06 -1.52 -18.65
CA GLU A 145 14.06 -1.52 -19.73
C GLU A 145 13.07 -0.35 -19.62
N GLY A 146 13.10 0.39 -18.51
CA GLY A 146 12.21 1.50 -18.21
C GLY A 146 11.50 1.36 -16.86
N PRO A 147 10.83 2.43 -16.39
CA PRO A 147 10.15 2.40 -15.11
C PRO A 147 8.88 1.55 -15.17
N VAL A 148 8.75 0.58 -14.27
CA VAL A 148 7.49 -0.10 -13.99
C VAL A 148 6.79 0.64 -12.86
N THR A 149 5.59 1.16 -13.11
CA THR A 149 4.81 1.88 -12.10
C THR A 149 3.61 1.05 -11.68
N VAL A 150 3.45 0.87 -10.37
CA VAL A 150 2.26 0.30 -9.73
C VAL A 150 1.56 1.41 -8.94
N PRO A 151 0.53 2.05 -9.53
CA PRO A 151 -0.31 3.00 -8.79
C PRO A 151 -0.96 2.32 -7.59
N LEU A 152 -0.92 2.93 -6.41
CA LEU A 152 -1.55 2.35 -5.23
C LEU A 152 -3.07 2.27 -5.40
N SER A 153 -3.66 3.24 -6.09
CA SER A 153 -5.09 3.27 -6.41
C SER A 153 -5.52 2.22 -7.44
N SER A 154 -4.57 1.52 -8.08
CA SER A 154 -4.89 0.42 -8.99
C SER A 154 -4.75 -0.96 -8.35
N ILE A 155 -4.24 -1.05 -7.12
CA ILE A 155 -4.04 -2.33 -6.42
C ILE A 155 -5.39 -2.95 -6.06
N VAL A 156 -5.55 -4.23 -6.39
CA VAL A 156 -6.76 -5.02 -6.11
C VAL A 156 -6.48 -6.20 -5.19
N ASP A 157 -5.24 -6.68 -5.16
CA ASP A 157 -4.80 -7.73 -4.25
C ASP A 157 -3.30 -7.59 -3.96
N PHE A 158 -2.91 -8.07 -2.78
CA PHE A 158 -1.56 -7.98 -2.26
C PHE A 158 -1.25 -9.20 -1.39
N ASP A 159 -0.19 -9.92 -1.75
CA ASP A 159 0.31 -11.07 -1.02
C ASP A 159 1.82 -10.96 -0.72
N ARG A 160 2.23 -11.59 0.39
CA ARG A 160 3.64 -11.75 0.78
C ARG A 160 3.94 -13.22 0.94
N GLY A 161 5.04 -13.65 0.35
CA GLY A 161 5.52 -15.01 0.55
C GLY A 161 6.89 -15.22 -0.06
N THR A 162 7.28 -16.47 -0.14
CA THR A 162 8.48 -16.87 -0.86
C THR A 162 8.13 -17.17 -2.31
N ARG A 163 9.00 -16.77 -3.24
CA ARG A 163 8.86 -17.06 -4.67
C ARG A 163 10.22 -17.52 -5.23
N PRO A 164 10.21 -18.39 -6.26
CA PRO A 164 11.41 -18.70 -7.01
C PRO A 164 11.80 -17.47 -7.86
N VAL A 165 12.98 -16.92 -7.58
CA VAL A 165 13.59 -15.80 -8.30
C VAL A 165 15.00 -16.22 -8.67
N ASP A 166 15.29 -16.27 -9.97
CA ASP A 166 16.58 -16.74 -10.51
C ASP A 166 17.01 -18.11 -9.96
N GLY A 167 16.04 -19.02 -9.78
CA GLY A 167 16.26 -20.37 -9.26
C GLY A 167 16.44 -20.46 -7.74
N GLN A 168 16.29 -19.36 -7.00
CA GLN A 168 16.36 -19.35 -5.54
C GLN A 168 15.04 -18.92 -4.90
N GLU A 169 14.68 -19.56 -3.79
CA GLU A 169 13.53 -19.17 -2.98
C GLU A 169 13.84 -17.88 -2.24
N ARG A 170 13.26 -16.76 -2.69
CA ARG A 170 13.48 -15.43 -2.12
C ARG A 170 12.17 -14.84 -1.60
N PRO A 171 12.20 -14.07 -0.49
CA PRO A 171 11.06 -13.28 -0.06
C PRO A 171 10.61 -12.33 -1.18
N ALA A 172 9.31 -12.32 -1.49
CA ALA A 172 8.73 -11.48 -2.51
C ALA A 172 7.34 -10.93 -2.12
N VAL A 173 7.01 -9.76 -2.67
CA VAL A 173 5.66 -9.22 -2.69
C VAL A 173 5.04 -9.54 -4.05
N VAL A 174 3.78 -9.96 -4.02
CA VAL A 174 2.97 -10.12 -5.22
C VAL A 174 1.85 -9.08 -5.16
N VAL A 175 1.81 -8.21 -6.16
CA VAL A 175 0.80 -7.17 -6.27
C VAL A 175 -0.02 -7.44 -7.51
N VAL A 176 -1.33 -7.58 -7.35
CA VAL A 176 -2.28 -7.56 -8.46
C VAL A 176 -2.83 -6.15 -8.56
N HIS A 177 -2.71 -5.55 -9.75
CA HIS A 177 -3.15 -4.19 -9.99
C HIS A 177 -3.77 -4.03 -11.37
N MET A 178 -4.68 -3.07 -11.50
CA MET A 178 -5.39 -2.81 -12.74
C MET A 178 -4.60 -1.87 -13.65
N ASP A 179 -4.37 -2.29 -14.88
CA ASP A 179 -3.88 -1.42 -15.95
C ASP A 179 -4.79 -1.54 -17.16
N ASN A 180 -5.29 -0.41 -17.67
CA ASN A 180 -6.17 -0.34 -18.84
C ASN A 180 -7.33 -1.36 -18.86
N GLY A 181 -7.93 -1.64 -17.69
CA GLY A 181 -9.05 -2.58 -17.54
C GLY A 181 -8.64 -4.04 -17.39
N GLN A 182 -7.34 -4.36 -17.42
CA GLN A 182 -6.80 -5.69 -17.22
C GLN A 182 -6.08 -5.80 -15.87
N ALA A 183 -6.23 -6.95 -15.20
CA ALA A 183 -5.47 -7.25 -14.00
C ALA A 183 -4.06 -7.73 -14.37
N LEU A 184 -3.05 -6.98 -13.96
CA LEU A 184 -1.64 -7.33 -14.08
C LEU A 184 -1.13 -7.86 -12.73
N THR A 185 -0.28 -8.88 -12.76
CA THR A 185 0.46 -9.32 -11.56
C THR A 185 1.90 -8.85 -11.65
N THR A 186 2.39 -8.18 -10.61
CA THR A 186 3.78 -7.76 -10.46
C THR A 186 4.39 -8.51 -9.29
N VAL A 187 5.55 -9.12 -9.49
CA VAL A 187 6.30 -9.78 -8.42
C VAL A 187 7.59 -8.98 -8.20
N ALA A 188 7.83 -8.55 -6.97
CA ALA A 188 9.07 -7.87 -6.59
C ALA A 188 9.71 -8.58 -5.39
N ALA A 189 10.99 -8.91 -5.51
CA ALA A 189 11.79 -9.54 -4.47
C ALA A 189 12.94 -8.63 -4.06
N THR A 190 13.33 -8.71 -2.79
CA THR A 190 14.50 -8.03 -2.21
C THR A 190 15.43 -9.07 -1.60
N ASP A 191 16.72 -8.75 -1.49
CA ASP A 191 17.68 -9.66 -0.83
C ASP A 191 17.48 -9.75 0.68
N ALA A 192 17.01 -8.67 1.29
CA ALA A 192 16.82 -8.59 2.73
C ALA A 192 15.33 -8.53 3.09
N SER A 193 14.95 -9.38 4.06
CA SER A 193 13.56 -9.53 4.50
C SER A 193 13.01 -8.26 5.16
N ARG A 194 13.88 -7.37 5.63
CA ARG A 194 13.53 -6.09 6.27
C ARG A 194 12.82 -5.18 5.26
N GLU A 195 13.44 -4.97 4.11
CA GLU A 195 12.95 -4.08 3.05
C GLU A 195 11.64 -4.62 2.49
N LEU A 196 11.52 -5.93 2.28
CA LEU A 196 10.27 -6.55 1.88
C LEU A 196 9.16 -6.37 2.92
N SER A 197 9.50 -6.51 4.21
CA SER A 197 8.54 -6.32 5.30
C SER A 197 8.01 -4.89 5.32
N LEU A 198 8.90 -3.90 5.16
CA LEU A 198 8.57 -2.48 5.10
C LEU A 198 7.76 -2.13 3.84
N LEU A 199 8.14 -2.65 2.67
CA LEU A 199 7.37 -2.47 1.43
C LEU A 199 5.97 -3.06 1.58
N GLY A 200 5.87 -4.26 2.16
CA GLY A 200 4.60 -4.88 2.43
C GLY A 200 3.73 -4.11 3.42
N ARG A 201 4.32 -3.52 4.47
CA ARG A 201 3.61 -2.61 5.38
C ARG A 201 3.08 -1.38 4.64
N TYR A 202 3.89 -0.78 3.77
CA TYR A 202 3.50 0.39 2.98
C TYR A 202 2.31 0.07 2.04
N LEU A 203 2.39 -1.05 1.32
CA LEU A 203 1.33 -1.51 0.42
C LEU A 203 0.06 -1.86 1.19
N ARG A 204 0.19 -2.62 2.29
CA ARG A 204 -0.93 -3.04 3.14
C ARG A 204 -1.72 -1.86 3.67
N ARG A 205 -1.05 -0.83 4.21
CA ARG A 205 -1.72 0.39 4.69
C ARG A 205 -2.59 1.02 3.61
N THR A 206 -2.04 1.16 2.40
CA THR A 206 -2.79 1.81 1.31
C THR A 206 -3.95 0.95 0.83
N TYR A 207 -3.79 -0.37 0.86
CA TYR A 207 -4.87 -1.30 0.56
C TYR A 207 -5.97 -1.29 1.62
N ASP A 208 -5.60 -1.23 2.91
CA ASP A 208 -6.55 -1.14 4.02
C ASP A 208 -7.37 0.17 3.94
N ASP A 209 -6.75 1.31 3.59
CA ASP A 209 -7.47 2.58 3.35
C ASP A 209 -8.54 2.43 2.23
N VAL A 210 -8.21 1.68 1.18
CA VAL A 210 -9.16 1.38 0.10
C VAL A 210 -10.30 0.50 0.61
N LEU A 211 -10.00 -0.55 1.37
CA LEU A 211 -11.00 -1.45 1.95
C LEU A 211 -11.95 -0.72 2.91
N GLU A 212 -11.42 0.15 3.79
CA GLU A 212 -12.24 0.97 4.68
C GLU A 212 -13.22 1.85 3.88
N SER A 213 -12.76 2.47 2.79
CA SER A 213 -13.62 3.27 1.91
C SER A 213 -14.75 2.48 1.23
N LEU A 214 -14.68 1.15 1.22
CA LEU A 214 -15.68 0.27 0.63
C LEU A 214 -16.69 -0.24 1.66
N GLN A 215 -16.43 -0.13 2.96
CA GLN A 215 -17.36 -0.62 4.01
C GLN A 215 -18.69 0.15 4.01
N ASP A 216 -18.66 1.44 3.70
CA ASP A 216 -19.86 2.29 3.64
C ASP A 216 -20.59 2.20 2.28
N LEU A 217 -20.10 1.37 1.35
CA LEU A 217 -20.65 1.28 0.01
C LEU A 217 -21.92 0.40 -0.01
N SER A 218 -23.05 0.99 -0.39
CA SER A 218 -24.27 0.24 -0.69
C SER A 218 -24.46 0.06 -2.19
N LEU A 219 -24.74 -1.17 -2.61
CA LEU A 219 -25.03 -1.54 -4.00
C LEU A 219 -26.37 -2.26 -4.08
N SER A 220 -27.15 -1.90 -5.09
CA SER A 220 -28.33 -2.65 -5.50
C SER A 220 -27.92 -3.97 -6.19
N GLU A 221 -28.86 -4.91 -6.29
CA GLU A 221 -28.65 -6.16 -7.03
C GLU A 221 -28.22 -5.89 -8.48
N ARG A 222 -28.91 -4.97 -9.17
CA ARG A 222 -28.60 -4.60 -10.56
C ARG A 222 -27.21 -3.97 -10.73
N GLU A 223 -26.76 -3.19 -9.76
CA GLU A 223 -25.40 -2.64 -9.76
C GLU A 223 -24.36 -3.74 -9.57
N THR A 224 -24.64 -4.71 -8.70
CA THR A 224 -23.76 -5.87 -8.44
C THR A 224 -23.67 -6.78 -9.67
N GLU A 225 -24.80 -7.08 -10.30
CA GLU A 225 -24.87 -7.83 -11.57
C GLU A 225 -24.11 -7.12 -12.68
N ALA A 226 -24.24 -5.79 -12.78
CA ALA A 226 -23.51 -5.01 -13.77
C ALA A 226 -21.99 -5.06 -13.57
N LEU A 227 -21.51 -5.01 -12.32
CA LEU A 227 -20.10 -5.16 -12.01
C LEU A 227 -19.59 -6.58 -12.31
N ALA A 228 -20.34 -7.61 -11.96
CA ALA A 228 -20.01 -9.01 -12.27
C ALA A 228 -20.00 -9.28 -13.78
N ALA A 229 -20.93 -8.66 -14.52
CA ALA A 229 -20.94 -8.67 -15.98
C ALA A 229 -19.64 -8.05 -16.51
N LEU A 230 -19.30 -6.81 -16.13
CA LEU A 230 -18.07 -6.13 -16.55
C LEU A 230 -16.79 -6.94 -16.25
N TYR A 231 -16.76 -7.66 -15.13
CA TYR A 231 -15.65 -8.55 -14.77
C TYR A 231 -15.53 -9.75 -15.74
N SER A 232 -16.66 -10.33 -16.12
CA SER A 232 -16.72 -11.55 -16.92
C SER A 232 -16.57 -11.31 -18.42
N THR A 233 -16.94 -10.12 -18.89
CA THR A 233 -17.10 -9.81 -20.32
C THR A 233 -15.82 -9.41 -21.05
N GLY A 234 -14.63 -9.71 -20.51
CA GLY A 234 -13.32 -9.36 -21.08
C GLY A 234 -13.33 -9.15 -22.59
N ASP A 235 -13.12 -7.90 -23.00
CA ASP A 235 -13.19 -7.36 -24.36
C ASP A 235 -14.09 -8.13 -25.35
N GLY A 236 -15.42 -8.04 -25.21
CA GLY A 236 -16.29 -8.39 -26.35
C GLY A 236 -17.78 -8.62 -26.11
N ILE A 237 -18.25 -8.77 -24.88
CA ILE A 237 -19.68 -9.02 -24.61
C ILE A 237 -20.38 -7.72 -24.19
N SER A 238 -21.48 -7.38 -24.87
CA SER A 238 -22.25 -6.18 -24.59
C SER A 238 -23.00 -6.28 -23.26
N LEU A 239 -22.81 -5.30 -22.36
CA LEU A 239 -23.48 -5.27 -21.05
C LEU A 239 -25.00 -5.43 -21.13
N SER A 240 -25.60 -4.91 -22.22
CA SER A 240 -27.04 -4.98 -22.49
C SER A 240 -27.57 -6.40 -22.68
N SER A 241 -26.75 -7.35 -23.14
CA SER A 241 -27.19 -8.75 -23.27
C SER A 241 -27.12 -9.53 -21.96
N VAL A 242 -26.41 -9.01 -20.94
CA VAL A 242 -26.23 -9.68 -19.65
C VAL A 242 -27.23 -9.18 -18.61
N ILE A 243 -27.63 -7.91 -18.67
CA ILE A 243 -28.45 -7.26 -17.62
C ILE A 243 -29.97 -7.27 -17.95
N ASP A 244 -30.40 -7.91 -19.05
CA ASP A 244 -31.80 -7.93 -19.53
C ASP A 244 -32.54 -6.59 -19.34
N ALA A 245 -31.87 -5.51 -19.76
CA ALA A 245 -32.30 -4.14 -19.51
C ALA A 245 -32.14 -3.27 -20.75
N ASP A 246 -33.03 -2.27 -20.88
CA ASP A 246 -32.95 -1.31 -21.97
C ASP A 246 -31.69 -0.42 -21.89
N SER A 247 -31.33 0.20 -23.02
CA SER A 247 -30.11 1.02 -23.12
C SER A 247 -30.09 2.27 -22.21
N GLN A 248 -31.24 2.72 -21.70
CA GLN A 248 -31.31 3.85 -20.77
C GLN A 248 -31.09 3.38 -19.33
N ALA A 249 -31.65 2.24 -18.95
CA ALA A 249 -31.44 1.59 -17.66
C ALA A 249 -29.97 1.22 -17.46
N VAL A 250 -29.32 0.61 -18.47
CA VAL A 250 -27.89 0.30 -18.46
C VAL A 250 -27.05 1.56 -18.24
N ARG A 251 -27.36 2.66 -18.93
CA ARG A 251 -26.66 3.95 -18.75
C ARG A 251 -26.82 4.52 -17.35
N ARG A 252 -28.01 4.44 -16.74
CA ARG A 252 -28.23 4.88 -15.36
C ARG A 252 -27.40 4.07 -14.37
N ILE A 253 -27.34 2.75 -14.53
CA ILE A 253 -26.55 1.86 -13.67
C ILE A 253 -25.05 2.21 -13.80
N LEU A 254 -24.54 2.31 -15.02
CA LEU A 254 -23.13 2.68 -15.25
C LEU A 254 -22.79 4.06 -14.69
N HIS A 255 -23.70 5.02 -14.78
CA HIS A 255 -23.51 6.34 -14.18
C HIS A 255 -23.43 6.28 -12.65
N ALA A 256 -24.35 5.56 -12.00
CA ALA A 256 -24.32 5.38 -10.54
C ALA A 256 -23.04 4.66 -10.07
N LEU A 257 -22.60 3.63 -10.79
CA LEU A 257 -21.33 2.93 -10.52
C LEU A 257 -20.12 3.86 -10.72
N HIS A 258 -20.19 4.78 -11.68
CA HIS A 258 -19.13 5.75 -11.92
C HIS A 258 -19.06 6.79 -10.79
N GLU A 259 -20.21 7.30 -10.33
CA GLU A 259 -20.28 8.21 -9.18
C GLU A 259 -19.75 7.56 -7.89
N LYS A 260 -19.97 6.25 -7.73
CA LYS A 260 -19.40 5.45 -6.63
C LYS A 260 -17.90 5.15 -6.81
N GLY A 261 -17.33 5.51 -7.96
CA GLY A 261 -15.91 5.29 -8.29
C GLY A 261 -15.55 3.82 -8.52
N LEU A 262 -16.51 3.00 -8.96
CA LEU A 262 -16.33 1.56 -9.20
C LEU A 262 -16.02 1.25 -10.67
N VAL A 263 -16.49 2.11 -11.59
CA VAL A 263 -16.21 2.02 -13.02
C VAL A 263 -15.66 3.34 -13.55
N LYS A 264 -14.89 3.27 -14.63
CA LYS A 264 -14.42 4.44 -15.39
C LYS A 264 -14.60 4.20 -16.89
N SER A 265 -14.50 5.27 -17.68
CA SER A 265 -14.43 5.15 -19.14
C SER A 265 -13.15 4.41 -19.55
N GLY A 266 -13.28 3.40 -20.39
CA GLY A 266 -12.18 2.82 -21.17
C GLY A 266 -12.29 3.24 -22.64
N ASP A 267 -11.39 2.72 -23.49
CA ASP A 267 -11.27 3.15 -24.88
C ASP A 267 -12.52 2.81 -25.72
N ASN A 268 -13.11 1.63 -25.49
CA ASN A 268 -14.27 1.14 -26.25
C ASN A 268 -15.50 0.87 -25.36
N SER A 269 -15.30 0.63 -24.07
CA SER A 269 -16.37 0.33 -23.11
C SER A 269 -15.99 0.79 -21.71
N PRO A 270 -16.96 0.95 -20.79
CA PRO A 270 -16.66 1.11 -19.37
C PRO A 270 -15.80 -0.06 -18.86
N VAL A 271 -14.85 0.24 -17.98
CA VAL A 271 -13.98 -0.76 -17.34
C VAL A 271 -14.05 -0.64 -15.82
N LEU A 272 -13.78 -1.73 -15.13
CA LEU A 272 -13.67 -1.74 -13.67
C LEU A 272 -12.48 -0.90 -13.22
N THR A 273 -12.69 -0.11 -12.17
CA THR A 273 -11.61 0.44 -11.35
C THR A 273 -11.09 -0.66 -10.41
N ALA A 274 -9.98 -0.40 -9.71
CA ALA A 274 -9.52 -1.32 -8.67
C ALA A 274 -10.58 -1.52 -7.55
N ARG A 275 -11.26 -0.45 -7.15
CA ARG A 275 -12.38 -0.52 -6.18
C ARG A 275 -13.50 -1.42 -6.69
N GLY A 276 -13.90 -1.24 -7.96
CA GLY A 276 -14.89 -2.09 -8.60
C GLY A 276 -14.47 -3.56 -8.65
N GLN A 277 -13.20 -3.83 -8.98
CA GLN A 277 -12.63 -5.18 -9.01
C GLN A 277 -12.66 -5.85 -7.62
N ILE A 278 -12.26 -5.13 -6.56
CA ILE A 278 -12.27 -5.64 -5.19
C ILE A 278 -13.69 -6.02 -4.77
N VAL A 279 -14.67 -5.15 -5.03
CA VAL A 279 -16.08 -5.41 -4.72
C VAL A 279 -16.59 -6.67 -5.41
N VAL A 280 -16.26 -6.87 -6.69
CA VAL A 280 -16.66 -8.07 -7.42
C VAL A 280 -15.99 -9.31 -6.85
N ASN A 281 -14.69 -9.27 -6.58
CA ASN A 281 -13.96 -10.41 -6.00
C ASN A 281 -14.60 -10.84 -4.66
N GLN A 282 -14.87 -9.89 -3.76
CA GLN A 282 -15.54 -10.17 -2.47
C GLN A 282 -16.97 -10.68 -2.63
N TYR A 283 -17.68 -10.28 -3.70
CA TYR A 283 -19.00 -10.82 -4.01
C TYR A 283 -18.92 -12.26 -4.52
N LEU A 284 -18.01 -12.54 -5.46
CA LEU A 284 -17.81 -13.88 -6.02
C LEU A 284 -17.37 -14.88 -4.95
N GLU A 285 -16.52 -14.47 -4.00
CA GLU A 285 -16.15 -15.30 -2.84
C GLU A 285 -17.38 -15.72 -2.02
N ARG A 286 -18.27 -14.77 -1.69
CA ARG A 286 -19.51 -15.04 -0.91
C ARG A 286 -20.51 -15.95 -1.63
N VAL A 287 -20.53 -15.94 -2.96
CA VAL A 287 -21.45 -16.77 -3.77
C VAL A 287 -20.93 -18.20 -3.95
N ASN A 288 -19.61 -18.41 -3.82
CA ASN A 288 -18.97 -19.72 -3.95
C ASN A 288 -18.87 -20.50 -2.63
N GLU A 289 -19.29 -19.91 -1.50
CA GLU A 289 -19.47 -20.57 -0.20
C GLU A 289 -20.84 -21.25 -0.07
#